data_AF-A0A955HKC6-F1
#
_entry.id   AF-A0A955HKC6-F1
#
_cell.length_a   1.000
_cell.length_b   1.000
_cell.length_c   1.000
_cell.angle_alpha   90.00
_cell.angle_beta   90.00
_cell.angle_gamma   90.00
#
_symmetry.space_group_name_H-M   'P 1'
#
loop_
_entity.id
_entity.type
_entity.pdbx_description
1 polymer ?
#
loop_
_entity_poly.entity_id
_entity_poly.type
_entity_poly.pdbx_seq_one_letter_code
_entity_poly.pdbx_strand_id
1 'polypeptide(L)'
;GRGDVVFRTVAQACRTIDNAERLGDPSLERQPAYDDWAELGYVPPLVLIADGWHFECDHCGFEVDQDDDGKPVAIGRRVFCNENCAAIHVVRGAELFRRRDRLWSIVLERWPWARPRMISVGCPGSCDCFTSDRDNVFARLVFSGDRVGNNHYCLGCGQLTICNGDAEAWAAAAMRHGAEHGAKGVAK
;
A
#
# COMPACT_ATOMS: atom_id res chain seq x y z
N GLY A 1 -10.85 6.87 27.25
CA GLY A 1 -11.91 7.79 26.78
C GLY A 1 -12.78 7.00 25.84
N ARG A 2 -14.11 7.07 26.01
CA ARG A 2 -15.08 6.48 25.08
C ARG A 2 -15.12 7.40 23.87
N GLY A 3 -14.64 6.93 22.72
CA GLY A 3 -14.58 7.75 21.52
C GLY A 3 -15.91 7.69 20.82
N ASP A 4 -16.72 8.74 20.88
CA ASP A 4 -17.89 8.80 20.02
C ASP A 4 -17.42 8.81 18.55
N VAL A 5 -18.22 8.26 17.65
CA VAL A 5 -17.92 8.26 16.22
C VAL A 5 -18.58 9.48 15.58
N VAL A 6 -17.80 10.21 14.79
CA VAL A 6 -18.24 11.39 14.04
C VAL A 6 -18.01 11.14 12.56
N PHE A 7 -18.99 11.54 11.74
CA PHE A 7 -19.03 11.19 10.33
C PHE A 7 -18.85 12.44 9.46
N ARG A 8 -18.14 12.25 8.35
CA ARG A 8 -18.13 13.15 7.21
C ARG A 8 -19.23 12.70 6.23
N THR A 9 -19.70 13.59 5.39
CA THR A 9 -20.65 13.32 4.28
C THR A 9 -20.13 12.36 3.19
N VAL A 10 -18.98 11.70 3.37
CA VAL A 10 -18.44 10.69 2.43
C VAL A 10 -17.85 9.49 3.19
N ALA A 11 -18.21 8.27 2.77
CA ALA A 11 -18.04 7.00 3.50
C ALA A 11 -16.60 6.63 3.91
N GLN A 12 -15.58 7.13 3.20
CA GLN A 12 -14.16 6.86 3.51
C GLN A 12 -13.64 7.53 4.80
N ALA A 13 -14.45 8.32 5.50
CA ALA A 13 -13.99 9.17 6.60
C ALA A 13 -14.85 9.08 7.88
N CYS A 14 -15.35 7.90 8.24
CA CYS A 14 -15.82 7.64 9.62
C CYS A 14 -14.62 7.78 10.58
N ARG A 15 -14.67 8.74 11.52
CA ARG A 15 -13.57 9.05 12.45
C ARG A 15 -14.10 9.03 13.89
N THR A 16 -13.24 8.77 14.85
CA THR A 16 -13.56 9.02 16.27
C THR A 16 -13.53 10.53 16.56
N ILE A 17 -14.22 11.01 17.61
CA ILE A 17 -14.20 12.41 18.07
C ILE A 17 -12.76 12.93 18.16
N ASP A 18 -11.85 12.15 18.76
CA ASP A 18 -10.44 12.54 18.92
C ASP A 18 -9.76 12.87 17.57
N ASN A 19 -10.19 12.26 16.47
CA ASN A 19 -9.70 12.54 15.12
C ASN A 19 -10.49 13.65 14.41
N ALA A 20 -11.76 13.84 14.75
CA ALA A 20 -12.63 14.89 14.22
C ALA A 20 -12.23 16.27 14.75
N GLU A 21 -12.05 16.40 16.06
CA GLU A 21 -11.63 17.66 16.71
C GLU A 21 -10.26 18.13 16.20
N ARG A 22 -9.35 17.19 15.91
CA ARG A 22 -8.02 17.50 15.36
C ARG A 22 -8.06 18.09 13.94
N LEU A 23 -9.14 17.88 13.19
CA LEU A 23 -9.26 18.34 11.81
C LEU A 23 -10.05 19.66 11.68
N GLY A 24 -10.78 20.06 12.72
CA GLY A 24 -11.54 21.31 12.72
C GLY A 24 -12.55 21.45 11.56
N ASP A 25 -13.04 20.33 11.03
CA ASP A 25 -13.92 20.31 9.86
C ASP A 25 -15.38 20.51 10.33
N PRO A 26 -16.04 21.63 9.96
CA PRO A 26 -17.41 21.94 10.38
C PRO A 26 -18.46 21.06 9.71
N SER A 27 -18.09 20.22 8.73
CA SER A 27 -19.00 19.26 8.08
C SER A 27 -19.16 17.93 8.83
N LEU A 28 -18.55 17.83 10.02
CA LEU A 28 -18.58 16.65 10.85
C LEU A 28 -19.79 16.67 11.79
N GLU A 29 -20.77 15.82 11.52
CA GLU A 29 -21.96 15.66 12.36
C GLU A 29 -21.89 14.32 13.12
N ARG A 30 -22.18 14.36 14.42
CA ARG A 30 -22.31 13.15 15.24
C ARG A 30 -23.61 12.45 14.84
N GLN A 31 -23.54 11.15 14.67
CA GLN A 31 -24.68 10.30 14.34
C GLN A 31 -24.91 9.30 15.48
N PRO A 32 -25.79 9.61 16.46
CA PRO A 32 -25.98 8.78 17.65
C PRO A 32 -26.38 7.32 17.37
N ALA A 33 -27.00 7.07 16.21
CA ALA A 33 -27.36 5.72 15.75
C ALA A 33 -26.14 4.77 15.64
N TYR A 34 -24.92 5.31 15.61
CA TYR A 34 -23.70 4.53 15.49
C TYR A 34 -22.86 4.45 16.77
N ASP A 35 -23.35 5.00 17.88
CA ASP A 35 -22.63 5.00 19.16
C ASP A 35 -22.33 3.57 19.65
N ASP A 36 -23.17 2.61 19.28
CA ASP A 36 -22.98 1.18 19.60
C ASP A 36 -21.67 0.61 19.02
N TRP A 37 -21.09 1.25 18.01
CA TRP A 37 -19.82 0.86 17.37
C TRP A 37 -18.62 1.64 17.89
N ALA A 38 -18.80 2.53 18.88
CA ALA A 38 -17.73 3.35 19.44
C ALA A 38 -16.54 2.53 19.95
N GLU A 39 -16.80 1.39 20.61
CA GLU A 39 -15.74 0.52 21.14
C GLU A 39 -14.90 -0.15 20.04
N LEU A 40 -15.50 -0.38 18.86
CA LEU A 40 -14.80 -0.93 17.69
C LEU A 40 -13.91 0.13 17.01
N GLY A 41 -14.16 1.42 17.28
CA GLY A 41 -13.45 2.55 16.69
C GLY A 41 -13.76 2.79 15.21
N TYR A 42 -14.78 2.11 14.66
CA TYR A 42 -15.37 2.34 13.34
C TYR A 42 -16.73 1.64 13.23
N VAL A 43 -17.60 2.10 12.33
CA VAL A 43 -18.87 1.42 12.00
C VAL A 43 -18.62 0.39 10.90
N PRO A 44 -19.11 -0.86 11.03
CA PRO A 44 -18.99 -1.86 9.99
C PRO A 44 -19.58 -1.37 8.66
N PRO A 45 -18.89 -1.57 7.52
CA PRO A 45 -19.38 -1.05 6.24
C PRO A 45 -20.78 -1.56 5.84
N LEU A 46 -21.13 -2.80 6.17
CA LEU A 46 -22.45 -3.35 5.85
C LEU A 46 -23.59 -2.66 6.61
N VAL A 47 -23.33 -2.13 7.80
CA VAL A 47 -24.30 -1.31 8.56
C VAL A 47 -24.50 0.02 7.84
N LEU A 48 -23.41 0.66 7.40
CA LEU A 48 -23.47 1.91 6.66
C LEU A 48 -24.19 1.73 5.32
N ILE A 49 -23.92 0.66 4.57
CA ILE A 49 -24.63 0.34 3.33
C ILE A 49 -26.14 0.20 3.58
N ALA A 50 -26.53 -0.44 4.70
CA ALA A 50 -27.95 -0.56 5.08
C ALA A 50 -28.63 0.76 5.42
N ASP A 51 -27.86 1.76 5.82
CA ASP A 51 -28.35 3.12 6.07
C ASP A 51 -28.21 4.04 4.84
N GLY A 52 -27.95 3.47 3.66
CA GLY A 52 -27.91 4.20 2.39
C GLY A 52 -26.58 4.89 2.08
N TRP A 53 -25.49 4.51 2.74
CA TRP A 53 -24.17 5.05 2.43
C TRP A 53 -23.59 4.43 1.15
N HIS A 54 -22.98 5.29 0.35
CA HIS A 54 -22.31 4.89 -0.89
C HIS A 54 -20.93 4.26 -0.60
N PHE A 55 -20.69 3.10 -1.21
CA PHE A 55 -19.40 2.42 -1.22
C PHE A 55 -19.03 1.99 -2.64
N GLU A 56 -17.73 1.95 -2.91
CA GLU A 56 -17.18 1.34 -4.12
C GLU A 56 -16.53 0.00 -3.75
N CYS A 57 -16.69 -1.00 -4.61
CA CYS A 57 -16.06 -2.30 -4.47
C CYS A 57 -14.54 -2.15 -4.56
N ASP A 58 -13.81 -2.58 -3.53
CA ASP A 58 -12.35 -2.48 -3.42
C ASP A 58 -11.60 -3.33 -4.46
N HIS A 59 -12.31 -4.20 -5.19
CA HIS A 59 -11.77 -4.97 -6.31
C HIS A 59 -12.03 -4.30 -7.67
N CYS A 60 -13.29 -4.02 -8.01
CA CYS A 60 -13.69 -3.62 -9.36
C CYS A 60 -14.10 -2.14 -9.49
N GLY A 61 -14.26 -1.43 -8.38
CA GLY A 61 -14.68 -0.02 -8.36
C GLY A 61 -16.16 0.22 -8.64
N PHE A 62 -16.95 -0.82 -8.90
CA PHE A 62 -18.40 -0.68 -9.02
C PHE A 62 -19.02 -0.26 -7.70
N GLU A 63 -20.08 0.55 -7.77
CA GLU A 63 -20.90 0.89 -6.63
C GLU A 63 -21.41 -0.38 -5.94
N VAL A 64 -21.44 -0.34 -4.62
CA VAL A 64 -21.97 -1.40 -3.77
C VAL A 64 -23.22 -0.84 -3.12
N ASP A 65 -24.34 -1.08 -3.77
CA ASP A 65 -25.67 -0.81 -3.23
C ASP A 65 -26.35 -2.13 -2.80
N GLN A 66 -27.56 -2.01 -2.26
CA GLN A 66 -28.38 -3.16 -1.88
C GLN A 66 -29.24 -3.70 -3.04
N ASP A 67 -29.28 -2.99 -4.17
CA ASP A 67 -30.29 -3.18 -5.22
C ASP A 67 -29.76 -4.01 -6.40
N ASP A 68 -28.44 -4.12 -6.56
CA ASP A 68 -27.83 -5.06 -7.48
C ASP A 68 -27.89 -6.51 -6.95
N ASP A 69 -28.06 -7.49 -7.85
CA ASP A 69 -28.16 -8.93 -7.54
C ASP A 69 -26.99 -9.52 -6.71
N GLY A 70 -25.93 -8.74 -6.47
CA GLY A 70 -24.79 -9.10 -5.64
C GLY A 70 -25.03 -8.84 -4.17
N LYS A 71 -24.90 -9.86 -3.31
CA LYS A 71 -24.86 -9.67 -1.85
C LYS A 71 -23.54 -9.02 -1.45
N PRO A 72 -23.52 -7.80 -0.90
CA PRO A 72 -22.29 -7.15 -0.48
C PRO A 72 -21.53 -7.96 0.57
N VAL A 73 -20.21 -7.98 0.46
CA VAL A 73 -19.31 -8.65 1.41
C VAL A 73 -18.34 -7.63 1.98
N ALA A 74 -18.16 -7.64 3.30
CA ALA A 74 -17.15 -6.81 3.95
C ALA A 74 -16.04 -7.66 4.59
N ILE A 75 -14.78 -7.26 4.36
CA ILE A 75 -13.60 -7.82 5.03
C ILE A 75 -12.91 -6.68 5.78
N GLY A 76 -13.11 -6.60 7.09
CA GLY A 76 -12.65 -5.48 7.90
C GLY A 76 -13.34 -4.17 7.47
N ARG A 77 -12.58 -3.24 6.88
CA ARG A 77 -13.08 -1.96 6.36
C ARG A 77 -13.25 -1.93 4.84
N ARG A 78 -12.92 -3.03 4.16
CA ARG A 78 -13.05 -3.14 2.69
C ARG A 78 -14.40 -3.72 2.35
N VAL A 79 -14.99 -3.24 1.27
CA VAL A 79 -16.30 -3.66 0.76
C VAL A 79 -16.15 -4.23 -0.64
N PHE A 80 -16.92 -5.27 -0.93
CA PHE A 80 -16.96 -5.93 -2.22
C PHE A 80 -18.42 -6.11 -2.65
N CYS A 81 -18.69 -5.95 -3.95
CA CYS A 81 -20.06 -6.12 -4.49
C CYS A 81 -20.56 -7.58 -4.41
N ASN A 82 -19.66 -8.57 -4.27
CA ASN A 82 -20.03 -9.97 -4.11
C ASN A 82 -18.86 -10.83 -3.59
N GLU A 83 -19.16 -12.09 -3.25
CA GLU A 83 -18.20 -13.09 -2.80
C GLU A 83 -17.05 -13.33 -3.78
N ASN A 84 -17.30 -13.27 -5.09
CA ASN A 84 -16.27 -13.46 -6.09
C ASN A 84 -15.21 -12.34 -6.05
N CYS A 85 -15.64 -11.08 -5.97
CA CYS A 85 -14.72 -9.95 -5.81
C CYS A 85 -13.93 -10.03 -4.50
N ALA A 86 -14.57 -10.43 -3.41
CA ALA A 86 -13.91 -10.65 -2.12
C ALA A 86 -12.85 -11.78 -2.21
N ALA A 87 -13.18 -12.91 -2.86
CA ALA A 87 -12.26 -14.03 -3.05
C ALA A 87 -11.05 -13.64 -3.90
N ILE A 88 -11.26 -12.93 -5.02
CA ILE A 88 -10.16 -12.42 -5.86
C ILE A 88 -9.25 -11.49 -5.06
N HIS A 89 -9.81 -10.61 -4.22
CA HIS A 89 -9.04 -9.73 -3.35
C HIS A 89 -8.15 -10.52 -2.38
N VAL A 90 -8.69 -11.57 -1.74
CA VAL A 90 -7.93 -12.43 -0.83
C VAL A 90 -6.78 -13.13 -1.55
N VAL A 91 -7.04 -13.70 -2.73
CA VAL A 91 -6.02 -14.37 -3.55
C VAL A 91 -4.93 -13.39 -3.98
N ARG A 92 -5.31 -12.21 -4.47
CA ARG A 92 -4.38 -11.14 -4.86
C ARG A 92 -3.55 -10.66 -3.66
N GLY A 93 -4.17 -10.50 -2.49
CA GLY A 93 -3.48 -10.14 -1.25
C GLY A 93 -2.42 -11.16 -0.86
N ALA A 94 -2.75 -12.45 -0.93
CA ALA A 94 -1.81 -13.54 -0.65
C ALA A 94 -0.65 -13.60 -1.67
N GLU A 95 -0.93 -13.33 -2.95
CA GLU A 95 0.11 -13.23 -3.99
C GLU A 95 1.03 -12.03 -3.76
N LEU A 96 0.46 -10.86 -3.46
CA LEU A 96 1.24 -9.66 -3.15
C LEU A 96 2.13 -9.86 -1.92
N PHE A 97 1.62 -10.54 -0.88
CA PHE A 97 2.43 -10.91 0.27
C PHE A 97 3.63 -11.77 -0.14
N ARG A 98 3.40 -12.85 -0.91
CA ARG A 98 4.46 -13.73 -1.42
C ARG A 98 5.48 -12.99 -2.28
N ARG A 99 5.04 -12.06 -3.15
CA ARG A 99 5.93 -11.22 -3.97
C ARG A 99 6.82 -10.31 -3.12
N ARG A 100 6.27 -9.70 -2.07
CA ARG A 100 7.03 -8.86 -1.14
C ARG A 100 8.08 -9.67 -0.39
N ASP A 101 7.71 -10.85 0.11
CA ASP A 101 8.63 -11.76 0.80
C ASP A 101 9.76 -12.21 -0.13
N ARG A 102 9.42 -12.63 -1.35
CA ARG A 102 10.41 -13.00 -2.38
C ARG A 102 11.38 -11.85 -2.67
N LEU A 103 10.86 -10.64 -2.84
CA LEU A 103 11.69 -9.45 -3.09
C LEU A 103 12.62 -9.15 -1.92
N TRP A 104 12.14 -9.30 -0.68
CA TRP A 104 12.95 -9.17 0.52
C TRP A 104 14.13 -10.16 0.49
N SER A 105 13.86 -11.45 0.24
CA SER A 105 14.89 -12.49 0.13
C SER A 105 15.90 -12.19 -0.98
N ILE A 106 15.44 -11.82 -2.18
CA ILE A 106 16.33 -11.47 -3.30
C ILE A 106 17.26 -10.33 -2.93
N VAL A 107 16.76 -9.30 -2.24
CA VAL A 107 17.60 -8.16 -1.85
C VAL A 107 18.67 -8.60 -0.86
N LEU A 108 18.32 -9.36 0.17
CA LEU A 108 19.29 -9.82 1.15
C LEU A 108 20.32 -10.80 0.58
N GLU A 109 19.92 -11.62 -0.38
CA GLU A 109 20.81 -12.58 -1.04
C GLU A 109 21.75 -11.89 -2.04
N ARG A 110 21.22 -11.00 -2.88
CA ARG A 110 21.97 -10.38 -3.98
C ARG A 110 22.72 -9.12 -3.57
N TRP A 111 22.25 -8.43 -2.55
CA TRP A 111 22.90 -7.24 -1.97
C TRP A 111 22.90 -7.35 -0.44
N PRO A 112 23.70 -8.27 0.14
CA PRO A 112 23.77 -8.46 1.60
C PRO A 112 24.24 -7.20 2.35
N TRP A 113 24.83 -6.25 1.63
CA TRP A 113 25.26 -4.95 2.12
C TRP A 113 24.19 -3.85 2.05
N ALA A 114 23.04 -4.14 1.45
CA ALA A 114 21.89 -3.24 1.39
C ALA A 114 20.74 -3.77 2.23
N ARG A 115 20.02 -2.86 2.89
CA ARG A 115 18.83 -3.19 3.66
C ARG A 115 17.58 -2.65 2.96
N PRO A 116 16.53 -3.46 2.79
CA PRO A 116 15.22 -2.93 2.42
C PRO A 116 14.70 -2.00 3.53
N ARG A 117 14.43 -0.74 3.19
CA ARG A 117 13.73 0.21 4.07
C ARG A 117 12.22 0.07 3.96
N MET A 118 11.75 -0.20 2.74
CA MET A 118 10.34 -0.29 2.40
C MET A 118 10.19 -1.19 1.19
N ILE A 119 9.16 -2.02 1.18
CA ILE A 119 8.70 -2.71 -0.02
C ILE A 119 7.28 -2.25 -0.32
N SER A 120 7.06 -1.81 -1.56
CA SER A 120 5.79 -1.26 -2.02
C SER A 120 5.34 -1.92 -3.31
N VAL A 121 4.02 -1.98 -3.49
CA VAL A 121 3.42 -2.27 -4.81
C VAL A 121 3.56 -1.02 -5.66
N GLY A 122 3.95 -1.19 -6.93
CA GLY A 122 4.23 -0.08 -7.83
C GLY A 122 5.49 -0.31 -8.64
N CYS A 123 5.99 0.77 -9.23
CA CYS A 123 7.34 0.84 -9.75
C CYS A 123 8.04 2.10 -9.20
N PRO A 124 9.37 2.09 -9.13
CA PRO A 124 10.09 3.33 -9.04
C PRO A 124 9.89 4.14 -10.32
N GLY A 125 9.97 5.47 -10.23
CA GLY A 125 9.87 6.37 -11.40
C GLY A 125 10.99 6.22 -12.44
N SER A 126 11.93 5.30 -12.23
CA SER A 126 13.01 4.94 -13.15
C SER A 126 12.64 3.80 -14.10
N CYS A 127 11.47 3.17 -13.97
CA CYS A 127 11.04 2.08 -14.86
C CYS A 127 9.51 2.03 -15.05
N ASP A 128 9.09 1.42 -16.15
CA ASP A 128 7.67 1.30 -16.53
C ASP A 128 7.04 -0.05 -16.14
N CYS A 129 7.69 -0.85 -15.27
CA CYS A 129 7.20 -2.18 -14.91
C CYS A 129 5.78 -2.16 -14.32
N PHE A 130 5.35 -1.07 -13.68
CA PHE A 130 3.99 -0.93 -13.17
C PHE A 130 2.92 -0.80 -14.26
N THR A 131 3.30 -0.29 -15.43
CA THR A 131 2.41 -0.19 -16.58
C THR A 131 2.07 -1.57 -17.11
N SER A 132 3.05 -2.47 -17.14
CA SER A 132 2.88 -3.87 -17.59
C SER A 132 2.34 -4.79 -16.50
N ASP A 133 2.64 -4.51 -15.24
CA ASP A 133 2.21 -5.30 -14.08
C ASP A 133 1.84 -4.36 -12.91
N ARG A 134 0.53 -4.15 -12.71
CA ARG A 134 -0.02 -3.34 -11.62
C ARG A 134 0.23 -3.95 -10.22
N ASP A 135 0.67 -5.20 -10.17
CA ASP A 135 1.05 -5.91 -8.95
C ASP A 135 2.57 -6.10 -8.84
N ASN A 136 3.35 -5.38 -9.66
CA ASN A 136 4.79 -5.30 -9.49
C ASN A 136 5.14 -4.75 -8.10
N VAL A 137 6.25 -5.20 -7.55
CA VAL A 137 6.78 -4.72 -6.27
C VAL A 137 8.21 -4.21 -6.45
N PHE A 138 8.56 -3.22 -5.65
CA PHE A 138 9.92 -2.69 -5.60
C PHE A 138 10.32 -2.40 -4.16
N ALA A 139 11.62 -2.46 -3.90
CA ALA A 139 12.21 -2.20 -2.60
C ALA A 139 12.96 -0.87 -2.66
N ARG A 140 12.70 0.04 -1.72
CA ARG A 140 13.64 1.12 -1.43
C ARG A 140 14.75 0.58 -0.54
N LEU A 141 15.99 0.81 -0.94
CA LEU A 141 17.17 0.27 -0.29
C LEU A 141 17.92 1.37 0.43
N VAL A 142 18.54 1.01 1.55
CA VAL A 142 19.47 1.86 2.29
C VAL A 142 20.77 1.10 2.44
N PHE A 143 21.88 1.78 2.16
CA PHE A 143 23.24 1.24 2.26
C PHE A 143 24.24 2.39 2.44
N SER A 144 25.52 2.05 2.65
CA SER A 144 26.59 3.03 2.84
C SER A 144 26.62 4.06 1.71
N GLY A 145 26.69 5.33 2.09
CA GLY A 145 26.71 6.46 1.15
C GLY A 145 25.32 6.99 0.78
N ASP A 146 24.21 6.31 1.13
CA ASP A 146 22.86 6.78 0.82
C ASP A 146 22.54 8.12 1.51
N ARG A 147 22.37 9.18 0.71
CA ARG A 147 22.03 10.53 1.19
C ARG A 147 20.60 10.94 0.84
N VAL A 148 20.08 10.46 -0.29
CA VAL A 148 18.79 10.88 -0.83
C VAL A 148 17.66 9.95 -0.38
N GLY A 149 17.97 8.70 -0.01
CA GLY A 149 16.99 7.71 0.45
C GLY A 149 16.07 7.20 -0.65
N ASN A 150 16.48 7.33 -1.93
CA ASN A 150 15.69 6.97 -3.10
C ASN A 150 16.36 5.90 -3.99
N ASN A 151 17.36 5.19 -3.46
CA ASN A 151 17.93 4.02 -4.09
C ASN A 151 16.92 2.87 -4.05
N HIS A 152 16.77 2.10 -5.12
CA HIS A 152 15.69 1.11 -5.20
C HIS A 152 16.00 -0.05 -6.13
N TYR A 153 15.37 -1.18 -5.85
CA TYR A 153 15.40 -2.38 -6.68
C TYR A 153 13.99 -2.77 -7.12
N CYS A 154 13.81 -2.98 -8.43
CA CYS A 154 12.51 -3.37 -9.00
C CYS A 154 12.47 -4.87 -9.28
N LEU A 155 11.42 -5.57 -8.81
CA LEU A 155 11.28 -7.01 -9.06
C LEU A 155 11.02 -7.32 -10.54
N GLY A 156 10.24 -6.47 -11.22
CA GLY A 156 9.83 -6.67 -12.62
C GLY A 156 10.99 -6.67 -13.61
N CYS A 157 11.87 -5.66 -13.55
CA CYS A 157 13.03 -5.58 -14.46
C CYS A 157 14.33 -6.11 -13.85
N GLY A 158 14.36 -6.40 -12.53
CA GLY A 158 15.56 -6.88 -11.86
C GLY A 158 16.70 -5.85 -11.83
N GLN A 159 16.40 -4.56 -11.90
CA GLN A 159 17.39 -3.49 -11.89
C GLN A 159 17.49 -2.84 -10.51
N LEU A 160 18.74 -2.66 -10.05
CA LEU A 160 19.10 -1.77 -8.95
C LEU A 160 19.39 -0.39 -9.54
N THR A 161 18.66 0.62 -9.08
CA THR A 161 18.85 2.00 -9.48
C THR A 161 19.33 2.80 -8.28
N ILE A 162 20.39 3.55 -8.50
CA ILE A 162 20.96 4.48 -7.52
C ILE A 162 20.58 5.89 -7.95
N CYS A 163 20.10 6.70 -7.01
CA CYS A 163 19.59 8.03 -7.31
C CYS A 163 20.70 8.93 -7.86
N ASN A 164 20.38 9.72 -8.89
CA ASN A 164 21.32 10.65 -9.48
C ASN A 164 21.79 11.68 -8.43
N GLY A 165 23.10 11.93 -8.37
CA GLY A 165 23.72 12.78 -7.35
C GLY A 165 24.18 12.04 -6.08
N ASP A 166 23.84 10.76 -5.93
CA ASP A 166 24.31 9.95 -4.80
C ASP A 166 25.64 9.22 -5.14
N ALA A 167 26.68 10.02 -5.37
CA ALA A 167 27.99 9.52 -5.81
C ALA A 167 28.65 8.57 -4.78
N GLU A 168 28.41 8.81 -3.49
CA GLU A 168 28.93 7.95 -2.42
C GLU A 168 28.22 6.60 -2.39
N ALA A 169 26.88 6.58 -2.52
CA ALA A 169 26.13 5.35 -2.67
C ALA A 169 26.55 4.58 -3.93
N TRP A 170 26.75 5.28 -5.05
CA TRP A 170 27.25 4.67 -6.29
C TRP A 170 28.62 4.02 -6.10
N ALA A 171 29.58 4.75 -5.52
CA ALA A 171 30.92 4.24 -5.28
C ALA A 171 30.90 3.02 -4.33
N ALA A 172 30.11 3.07 -3.26
CA ALA A 172 29.95 1.97 -2.32
C ALA A 172 29.35 0.72 -3.01
N ALA A 173 28.33 0.90 -3.85
CA ALA A 173 27.71 -0.18 -4.60
C ALA A 173 28.66 -0.76 -5.65
N ALA A 174 29.35 0.08 -6.42
CA ALA A 174 30.29 -0.32 -7.47
C ALA A 174 31.50 -1.08 -6.92
N MET A 175 32.06 -0.66 -5.78
CA MET A 175 33.14 -1.39 -5.11
C MET A 175 32.73 -2.80 -4.72
N ARG A 176 31.50 -2.97 -4.22
CA ARG A 176 30.98 -4.27 -3.77
C ARG A 176 30.57 -5.17 -4.94
N HIS A 177 29.92 -4.62 -5.97
CA HIS A 177 29.62 -5.35 -7.21
C HIS A 177 30.87 -5.76 -7.98
N GLY A 178 31.88 -4.88 -8.07
CA GLY A 178 33.14 -5.15 -8.75
C GLY A 178 33.98 -6.22 -8.07
N ALA A 179 33.88 -6.33 -6.74
CA ALA A 179 34.53 -7.37 -5.95
C ALA A 179 33.86 -8.75 -6.13
N GLU A 180 32.55 -8.81 -6.37
CA GLU A 180 31.79 -10.05 -6.52
C GLU A 180 31.78 -10.60 -7.96
N HIS A 181 32.03 -9.77 -8.98
CA HIS A 181 31.86 -10.17 -10.39
C HIS A 181 33.06 -9.92 -11.32
N GLY A 182 34.23 -9.51 -10.82
CA GLY A 182 35.41 -9.30 -11.66
C GLY A 182 35.21 -8.13 -12.62
N ALA A 183 35.54 -6.93 -12.15
CA ALA A 183 35.37 -5.65 -12.82
C ALA A 183 35.49 -5.66 -14.36
N LYS A 184 34.38 -5.42 -15.06
CA LYS A 184 34.34 -4.83 -16.41
C LYS A 184 33.49 -3.57 -16.36
N GLY A 185 34.12 -2.46 -15.97
CA GLY A 185 33.48 -1.15 -15.95
C GLY A 185 33.32 -0.58 -17.36
N VAL A 186 32.15 -0.04 -17.66
CA VAL A 186 32.00 1.04 -18.65
C VAL A 186 31.23 2.15 -17.95
N ALA A 187 31.95 3.19 -17.54
CA ALA A 187 31.36 4.47 -17.16
C ALA A 187 31.01 5.23 -18.44
N LYS A 188 29.83 5.85 -18.47
CA LYS A 188 29.51 6.95 -19.40
C LYS A 188 29.49 8.24 -18.60
#